data_AF-A0A833FRW3-F1
#
_entry.id   AF-A0A833FRW3-F1
#
_cell.length_a   1.000
_cell.length_b   1.000
_cell.length_c   1.000
_cell.angle_alpha   90.00
_cell.angle_beta   90.00
_cell.angle_gamma   90.00
#
_symmetry.space_group_name_H-M   'P 1'
#
loop_
_entity.id
_entity.type
_entity.pdbx_description
1 polymer ?
#
loop_
_entity_poly.entity_id
_entity_poly.type
_entity_poly.pdbx_seq_one_letter_code
_entity_poly.pdbx_strand_id
1 'polypeptide(L)' 'GKGPVLVKSIKPNQDDRIDRPTIGPETIKKLAASGFKGVTLGAGEVIVLHADSVFDLANQLGIFVIGVEVNDE' A
#
# COMPACT_ATOMS: atom_id res chain seq x y z
N GLY A 1 -3.47 13.14 10.10
CA GLY A 1 -4.15 12.96 11.40
C GLY A 1 -3.37 11.98 12.25
N LYS A 2 -3.70 11.82 13.54
CA LYS A 2 -3.04 10.82 14.41
C LYS A 2 -3.44 9.39 13.99
N GLY A 3 -2.47 8.51 13.79
CA GLY A 3 -2.66 7.09 13.51
C GLY A 3 -1.56 6.53 12.59
N PRO A 4 -1.31 5.21 12.64
CA PRO A 4 -0.21 4.59 11.90
C PRO A 4 -0.48 4.55 10.38
N VAL A 5 0.60 4.52 9.62
CA VAL A 5 0.61 4.40 8.15
C VAL A 5 1.49 3.21 7.79
N LEU A 6 0.99 2.33 6.92
CA LEU A 6 1.78 1.23 6.39
C LEU A 6 2.59 1.75 5.20
N VAL A 7 3.88 1.42 5.15
CA VAL A 7 4.74 1.68 3.98
C VAL A 7 5.12 0.34 3.36
N LYS A 8 4.89 0.18 2.06
CA LYS A 8 5.37 -0.96 1.27
C LYS A 8 6.17 -0.48 0.06
N SER A 9 7.41 -0.94 -0.03
CA SER A 9 8.34 -0.65 -1.13
C SER A 9 9.28 -1.85 -1.27
N ILE A 10 9.99 -1.95 -2.39
CA ILE A 10 11.01 -2.99 -2.61
C ILE A 10 12.16 -2.75 -1.61
N LYS A 11 12.66 -3.82 -0.97
CA LYS A 11 13.85 -3.70 -0.11
C LYS A 11 15.10 -3.53 -0.98
N PRO A 12 16.13 -2.78 -0.53
CA PRO A 12 17.34 -2.51 -1.34
C PRO A 12 18.05 -3.74 -1.92
N ASN A 13 17.90 -4.91 -1.28
CA ASN A 13 18.56 -6.16 -1.69
C ASN A 13 17.56 -7.22 -2.21
N GLN A 14 16.32 -6.85 -2.49
CA GLN A 14 15.29 -7.75 -2.97
C GLN A 14 15.29 -7.79 -4.50
N ASP A 15 15.39 -8.99 -5.09
CA ASP A 15 15.24 -9.17 -6.54
C ASP A 15 13.77 -8.97 -6.91
N ASP A 16 13.47 -7.82 -7.50
CA ASP A 16 12.14 -7.38 -7.88
C ASP A 16 11.52 -8.20 -9.01
N ARG A 17 12.32 -8.98 -9.75
CA ARG A 17 11.81 -9.89 -10.79
C ARG A 17 11.17 -11.13 -10.19
N ILE A 18 11.52 -11.45 -8.95
CA ILE A 18 11.12 -12.70 -8.28
C ILE A 18 10.06 -12.43 -7.21
N ASP A 19 10.19 -11.33 -6.48
CA ASP A 19 9.26 -10.99 -5.40
C ASP A 19 8.98 -9.49 -5.38
N ARG A 20 7.79 -9.09 -5.81
CA ARG A 20 7.32 -7.70 -5.68
C ARG A 20 6.37 -7.60 -4.50
N PRO A 21 6.52 -6.58 -3.64
CA PRO A 21 5.55 -6.33 -2.59
C PRO A 21 4.16 -6.23 -3.19
N THR A 22 3.18 -6.88 -2.55
CA THR A 22 1.81 -6.96 -3.07
C THR A 22 0.80 -6.54 -2.02
N ILE A 23 -0.25 -5.82 -2.42
CA ILE A 23 -1.44 -5.55 -1.59
C ILE A 23 -2.72 -5.97 -2.33
N GLY A 24 -3.80 -6.14 -1.58
CA GLY A 24 -5.14 -6.36 -2.12
C GLY A 24 -6.21 -5.92 -1.12
N PRO A 25 -7.51 -6.17 -1.40
CA PRO A 25 -8.62 -5.69 -0.57
C PRO A 25 -8.50 -6.09 0.91
N GLU A 26 -7.97 -7.29 1.19
CA GLU A 26 -7.74 -7.71 2.58
C GLU A 26 -6.69 -6.89 3.33
N THR A 27 -5.73 -6.30 2.63
CA THR A 27 -4.79 -5.36 3.27
C THR A 27 -5.56 -4.14 3.78
N ILE A 28 -6.48 -3.60 2.98
CA ILE A 28 -7.29 -2.43 3.37
C ILE A 28 -8.21 -2.75 4.55
N LYS A 29 -8.88 -3.91 4.55
CA LYS A 29 -9.71 -4.35 5.69
C LYS A 29 -8.90 -4.45 6.98
N LYS A 30 -7.71 -5.06 6.92
CA LYS A 30 -6.82 -5.21 8.09
C LYS A 30 -6.32 -3.87 8.59
N LEU A 31 -5.97 -2.95 7.71
CA LEU A 31 -5.55 -1.59 8.06
C LEU A 31 -6.66 -0.86 8.81
N ALA A 32 -7.88 -0.85 8.24
CA ALA A 32 -9.03 -0.22 8.88
C ALA A 32 -9.36 -0.84 10.25
N ALA A 33 -9.40 -2.16 10.35
CA ALA A 33 -9.64 -2.87 11.60
C ALA A 33 -8.56 -2.59 12.67
N SER A 34 -7.33 -2.27 12.23
CA SER A 34 -6.20 -1.95 13.11
C SER A 34 -6.06 -0.45 13.40
N GLY A 35 -6.98 0.38 12.93
CA GLY A 35 -6.97 1.82 13.14
C GLY A 35 -5.91 2.59 12.36
N PHE A 36 -5.32 1.99 11.32
CA PHE A 36 -4.43 2.70 10.40
C PHE A 36 -5.18 3.78 9.64
N LYS A 37 -4.44 4.80 9.17
CA LYS A 37 -5.01 5.90 8.36
C LYS A 37 -4.78 5.71 6.87
N GLY A 38 -3.81 4.89 6.50
CA GLY A 38 -3.49 4.71 5.10
C GLY A 38 -2.33 3.77 4.86
N VAL A 39 -2.04 3.64 3.57
CA VAL A 39 -0.88 2.92 3.05
C VAL A 39 -0.20 3.73 1.96
N THR A 40 1.13 3.79 2.02
CA THR A 40 1.99 4.31 0.96
C THR A 40 2.70 3.16 0.26
N LEU A 41 2.73 3.23 -1.08
CA LEU A 41 3.27 2.22 -1.96
C LEU A 41 4.40 2.82 -2.80
N GLY A 42 5.51 2.11 -2.97
CA GLY A 42 6.51 2.46 -3.97
C GLY A 42 5.89 2.47 -5.37
N ALA A 43 5.91 3.63 -6.02
CA ALA A 43 5.33 3.82 -7.35
C ALA A 43 6.11 2.96 -8.35
N GLY A 44 5.40 2.15 -9.13
CA GLY A 44 6.04 1.23 -10.07
C GLY A 44 6.75 0.05 -9.41
N GLU A 45 6.64 -0.14 -8.09
CA GLU A 45 7.28 -1.23 -7.32
C GLU A 45 6.27 -2.25 -6.79
N VAL A 46 5.13 -1.79 -6.29
CA VAL A 46 4.13 -2.64 -5.62
C VAL A 46 3.04 -3.12 -6.59
N ILE A 47 2.69 -4.41 -6.51
CA ILE A 47 1.53 -4.98 -7.20
C ILE A 47 0.26 -4.73 -6.39
N VAL A 48 -0.78 -4.20 -7.03
CA VAL A 48 -2.12 -4.01 -6.42
C VAL A 48 -3.10 -4.98 -7.05
N LEU A 49 -3.51 -6.00 -6.27
CA LEU A 49 -4.52 -6.98 -6.70
C LEU A 49 -5.92 -6.37 -6.60
N HIS A 50 -6.73 -6.57 -7.64
CA HIS A 50 -8.11 -6.05 -7.71
C HIS A 50 -8.17 -4.54 -7.38
N ALA A 51 -7.43 -3.74 -8.16
CA ALA A 51 -7.21 -2.32 -7.90
C ALA A 51 -8.51 -1.54 -7.63
N ASP A 52 -9.54 -1.72 -8.45
CA ASP A 52 -10.85 -1.07 -8.24
C ASP A 52 -11.43 -1.38 -6.86
N SER A 53 -11.44 -2.66 -6.47
CA SER A 53 -11.92 -3.08 -5.16
C SER A 53 -11.06 -2.54 -4.01
N VAL A 54 -9.75 -2.35 -4.21
CA VAL A 54 -8.87 -1.72 -3.22
C VAL A 54 -9.26 -0.26 -3.02
N PHE A 55 -9.42 0.50 -4.10
CA PHE A 55 -9.74 1.93 -4.02
C PHE A 55 -11.15 2.19 -3.50
N ASP A 56 -12.15 1.42 -3.97
CA ASP A 56 -13.53 1.52 -3.48
C ASP A 56 -13.61 1.25 -1.98
N LEU A 57 -12.96 0.17 -1.52
CA LEU A 57 -12.94 -0.19 -0.11
C LEU A 57 -12.16 0.82 0.73
N ALA A 58 -11.05 1.33 0.20
CA ALA A 58 -10.24 2.34 0.87
C ALA A 58 -11.05 3.64 1.08
N ASN A 59 -11.77 4.09 0.05
CA ASN A 59 -12.69 5.21 0.14
C ASN A 59 -13.80 4.96 1.17
N GLN A 60 -14.45 3.78 1.13
CA GLN A 60 -15.51 3.42 2.06
C GLN A 60 -15.04 3.40 3.53
N LEU A 61 -13.81 2.91 3.77
CA LEU A 61 -13.26 2.74 5.12
C LEU A 61 -12.43 3.95 5.60
N GLY A 62 -12.32 5.01 4.79
CA GLY A 62 -11.54 6.20 5.13
C GLY A 62 -10.03 5.94 5.23
N ILE A 63 -9.52 5.00 4.45
CA ILE A 63 -8.10 4.66 4.32
C ILE A 63 -7.55 5.34 3.08
N PHE A 64 -6.51 6.15 3.21
CA PHE A 64 -5.84 6.68 2.02
C PHE A 64 -4.89 5.64 1.41
N VAL A 65 -4.74 5.68 0.08
CA VAL A 65 -3.76 4.90 -0.67
C VAL A 65 -2.96 5.87 -1.54
N ILE A 66 -1.64 5.90 -1.38
CA ILE A 66 -0.77 6.85 -2.11
C ILE A 66 0.40 6.09 -2.73
N GLY A 67 0.68 6.35 -4.00
CA GLY A 67 1.92 5.95 -4.66
C GLY A 67 2.99 7.03 -4.43
N VAL A 68 4.21 6.61 -4.06
CA VAL A 68 5.34 7.50 -3.80
C VAL A 68 6.50 7.08 -4.70
N GLU A 69 7.01 8.01 -5.50
CA GLU A 69 8.28 7.82 -6.21
C GLU A 69 9.42 7.85 -5.19
N VAL A 70 10.24 6.80 -5.22
CA VAL A 70 11.46 6.76 -4.40
C VAL A 70 12.56 7.39 -5.25
N ASN A 71 12.89 8.64 -4.93
CA ASN A 71 14.04 9.32 -5.51
C ASN A 71 15.21 9.21 -4.52
N ASP A 72 16.34 8.66 -4.96
CA ASP A 72 17.57 8.49 -4.18
C ASP A 72 18.42 9.79 -4.07
N GLU A 73 17.80 10.97 -4.16
CA GLU A 73 18.49 12.26 -3.99
C GLU A 73 18.66 12.67 -2.52
#